data_AF-N9RLH9-F1
#
_entry.id   AF-N9RLH9-F1
#
_cell.length_a   1.000
_cell.length_b   1.000
_cell.length_c   1.000
_cell.angle_alpha   90.00
_cell.angle_beta   90.00
_cell.angle_gamma   90.00
#
_symmetry.space_group_name_H-M   'P 1'
#
loop_
_entity.id
_entity.type
_entity.pdbx_description
1 polymer ?
#
loop_
_entity_poly.entity_id
_entity_poly.type
_entity_poly.pdbx_seq_one_letter_code
_entity_poly.pdbx_strand_id
1 'polypeptide(L)'
;MKKTKLATQAILLISTAIGLISCTTRPTILHQGESLLQTGSKRSSILFHSSLYYPNEIALNTDGFIIGVEKSPLKAVVQDKKDIHIANINFGRKFYGTQKTVTDEIIDHKILYISHILENFGQTHGQKNCALYDVYRNINKNNADHLQTNACKPSQQNIKDPKQSYLASWEALDILSTALKDKIAQNDYTHIVVITMGWNTTQEEAMRNFNAILNNIFKASGVPNVDGSVSNAKFKPLVIGVTWPSQFESQILNSTVGKATSFVTKRGDADELGLTWLGVLLNKTIPAANSRNIPVVAIGHSFGARAAATATCFGPAIYQKSESELQNSEILRLGGKNAKTMKKPVQYLVALQGAFSEKRILDNDGAINGVNFNGCAGAEKILMTATIHDTAVSSAIWGSYAGAKNKALITYSPRGILKYCNEQSKKRINTPNLQCVKSSAEGDLQPVLNRETKITYVDADDLINKNSYLSGGGAHSDIYRYAHGKLIWNFINDPKNLNN
;
A
#
# COMPACT_ATOMS: atom_id res chain seq x y z
N MET A 1 -29.15 -60.73 -20.43
CA MET A 1 -28.81 -59.43 -21.05
C MET A 1 -28.99 -58.19 -20.15
N LYS A 2 -29.89 -58.16 -19.15
CA LYS A 2 -30.03 -56.98 -18.25
C LYS A 2 -28.91 -56.81 -17.22
N LYS A 3 -28.35 -57.91 -16.68
CA LYS A 3 -27.27 -57.85 -15.67
C LYS A 3 -25.93 -57.32 -16.20
N THR A 4 -25.60 -57.58 -17.46
CA THR A 4 -24.37 -57.08 -18.11
C THR A 4 -24.41 -55.58 -18.40
N LYS A 5 -25.60 -55.00 -18.69
CA LYS A 5 -25.74 -53.54 -18.88
C LYS A 5 -25.54 -52.75 -17.58
N LEU A 6 -26.01 -53.26 -16.43
CA LEU A 6 -25.81 -52.59 -15.13
C LEU A 6 -24.35 -52.57 -14.68
N ALA A 7 -23.62 -53.68 -14.86
CA ALA A 7 -22.20 -53.74 -14.52
C ALA A 7 -21.36 -52.77 -15.36
N THR A 8 -21.67 -52.66 -16.66
CA THR A 8 -20.95 -51.76 -17.58
C THR A 8 -21.24 -50.29 -17.26
N GLN A 9 -22.48 -49.94 -16.89
CA GLN A 9 -22.84 -48.58 -16.46
C GLN A 9 -22.21 -48.20 -15.11
N ALA A 10 -22.15 -49.12 -14.16
CA ALA A 10 -21.51 -48.89 -12.86
C ALA A 10 -19.99 -48.68 -13.01
N ILE A 11 -19.32 -49.46 -13.85
CA ILE A 11 -17.89 -49.30 -14.15
C ILE A 11 -17.63 -47.96 -14.85
N LEU A 12 -18.47 -47.54 -15.79
CA LEU A 12 -18.32 -46.26 -16.49
C LEU A 12 -18.51 -45.06 -15.55
N LEU A 13 -19.48 -45.14 -14.60
CA LEU A 13 -19.71 -44.13 -13.55
C LEU A 13 -18.57 -44.05 -12.53
N ILE A 14 -18.00 -45.20 -12.15
CA ILE A 14 -16.84 -45.24 -11.25
C ILE A 14 -15.60 -44.69 -11.97
N SER A 15 -15.42 -45.01 -13.25
CA SER A 15 -14.30 -44.51 -14.07
C SER A 15 -14.37 -42.99 -14.30
N THR A 16 -15.59 -42.45 -14.51
CA THR A 16 -15.80 -41.00 -14.62
C THR A 16 -15.68 -40.29 -13.27
N ALA A 17 -16.12 -40.91 -12.17
CA ALA A 17 -15.91 -40.39 -10.82
C ALA A 17 -14.42 -40.37 -10.42
N ILE A 18 -13.65 -41.41 -10.77
CA ILE A 18 -12.20 -41.46 -10.52
C ILE A 18 -11.44 -40.49 -11.44
N GLY A 19 -11.89 -40.32 -12.69
CA GLY A 19 -11.35 -39.32 -13.63
C GLY A 19 -11.55 -37.87 -13.19
N LEU A 20 -12.64 -37.57 -12.47
CA LEU A 20 -12.94 -36.24 -11.93
C LEU A 20 -12.22 -35.95 -10.59
N ILE A 21 -11.71 -36.96 -9.90
CA ILE A 21 -10.96 -36.80 -8.63
C ILE A 21 -9.46 -36.59 -8.87
N SER A 22 -8.95 -36.86 -10.09
CA SER A 22 -7.52 -36.76 -10.41
C SER A 22 -7.06 -35.41 -11.01
N CYS A 23 -7.77 -34.32 -10.74
CA CYS A 23 -7.15 -32.98 -10.81
C CYS A 23 -6.48 -32.68 -9.46
N THR A 24 -5.49 -33.49 -9.08
CA THR A 24 -4.64 -33.18 -7.94
C THR A 24 -3.76 -32.00 -8.31
N THR A 25 -4.05 -30.84 -7.73
CA THR A 25 -3.18 -29.67 -7.86
C THR A 25 -1.82 -30.06 -7.27
N ARG A 26 -0.81 -30.23 -8.13
CA ARG A 26 0.56 -30.46 -7.67
C ARG A 26 0.94 -29.31 -6.72
N PRO A 27 1.54 -29.61 -5.56
CA PRO A 27 1.95 -28.56 -4.64
C PRO A 27 2.95 -27.63 -5.33
N THR A 28 2.78 -26.33 -5.13
CA THR A 28 3.72 -25.32 -5.61
C THR A 28 4.99 -25.32 -4.77
N ILE A 29 6.06 -24.68 -5.27
CA ILE A 29 7.35 -24.67 -4.57
C ILE A 29 7.30 -24.01 -3.18
N LEU A 30 6.43 -23.00 -2.98
CA LEU A 30 6.31 -22.34 -1.67
C LEU A 30 5.28 -23.02 -0.76
N HIS A 31 4.56 -24.06 -1.22
CA HIS A 31 3.42 -24.65 -0.50
C HIS A 31 3.76 -25.05 0.95
N GLN A 32 4.96 -25.60 1.20
CA GLN A 32 5.38 -25.97 2.56
C GLN A 32 5.48 -24.74 3.47
N GLY A 33 6.14 -23.67 3.00
CA GLY A 33 6.25 -22.43 3.76
C GLY A 33 4.91 -21.72 3.93
N GLU A 34 4.09 -21.67 2.88
CA GLU A 34 2.73 -21.11 2.93
C GLU A 34 1.86 -21.85 3.96
N SER A 35 2.00 -23.18 4.03
CA SER A 35 1.30 -24.02 5.00
C SER A 35 1.77 -23.78 6.44
N LEU A 36 3.09 -23.65 6.66
CA LEU A 36 3.65 -23.42 7.99
C LEU A 36 3.29 -22.03 8.53
N LEU A 37 3.36 -21.02 7.66
CA LEU A 37 3.01 -19.63 7.98
C LEU A 37 1.50 -19.39 7.97
N GLN A 38 0.69 -20.32 7.43
CA GLN A 38 -0.78 -20.23 7.35
C GLN A 38 -1.27 -18.95 6.65
N THR A 39 -0.66 -18.62 5.51
CA THR A 39 -0.84 -17.32 4.81
C THR A 39 -2.14 -17.19 4.01
N GLY A 40 -2.99 -18.22 4.01
CA GLY A 40 -4.33 -18.15 3.43
C GLY A 40 -4.79 -19.45 2.80
N SER A 41 -5.79 -19.35 1.90
CA SER A 41 -6.18 -20.47 1.04
C SER A 41 -5.06 -20.75 0.03
N LYS A 42 -4.97 -21.98 -0.49
CA LYS A 42 -4.00 -22.37 -1.52
C LYS A 42 -4.03 -21.48 -2.78
N ARG A 43 -5.15 -20.79 -3.04
CA ARG A 43 -5.31 -19.91 -4.21
C ARG A 43 -4.87 -18.48 -3.91
N SER A 44 -5.26 -17.94 -2.76
CA SER A 44 -4.88 -16.58 -2.36
C SER A 44 -3.38 -16.46 -2.07
N SER A 45 -2.75 -17.47 -1.46
CA SER A 45 -1.33 -17.44 -1.11
C SER A 45 -0.45 -17.27 -2.35
N ILE A 46 -0.70 -18.06 -3.40
CA ILE A 46 0.06 -18.01 -4.66
C ILE A 46 0.02 -16.61 -5.30
N LEU A 47 -1.13 -15.93 -5.24
CA LEU A 47 -1.30 -14.61 -5.85
C LEU A 47 -0.49 -13.50 -5.15
N PHE A 48 -0.18 -13.68 -3.85
CA PHE A 48 0.64 -12.73 -3.08
C PHE A 48 2.14 -13.00 -3.12
N HIS A 49 2.55 -14.18 -3.57
CA HIS A 49 3.98 -14.54 -3.72
C HIS A 49 4.40 -14.58 -5.19
N SER A 50 3.62 -14.00 -6.09
CA SER A 50 3.82 -14.10 -7.53
C SER A 50 5.19 -13.56 -7.98
N SER A 51 5.75 -12.52 -7.33
CA SER A 51 7.12 -12.06 -7.55
C SER A 51 8.20 -13.02 -7.03
N LEU A 52 7.89 -13.90 -6.07
CA LEU A 52 8.78 -14.98 -5.66
C LEU A 52 8.73 -16.17 -6.64
N TYR A 53 7.55 -16.44 -7.20
CA TYR A 53 7.38 -17.47 -8.22
C TYR A 53 7.98 -17.07 -9.57
N TYR A 54 7.83 -15.80 -9.98
CA TYR A 54 8.22 -15.30 -11.30
C TYR A 54 8.99 -13.97 -11.21
N PRO A 55 10.18 -13.94 -10.57
CA PRO A 55 10.92 -12.69 -10.30
C PRO A 55 11.41 -11.93 -11.53
N ASN A 56 11.48 -12.61 -12.67
CA ASN A 56 11.87 -12.03 -13.96
C ASN A 56 10.66 -11.45 -14.73
N GLU A 57 9.44 -11.85 -14.39
CA GLU A 57 8.22 -11.37 -15.06
C GLU A 57 7.47 -10.35 -14.21
N ILE A 58 7.41 -10.59 -12.90
CA ILE A 58 6.62 -9.83 -11.94
C ILE A 58 7.56 -8.96 -11.10
N ALA A 59 8.04 -7.90 -11.74
CA ALA A 59 9.08 -7.01 -11.25
C ALA A 59 8.75 -5.54 -11.46
N LEU A 60 9.44 -4.66 -10.73
CA LEU A 60 9.51 -3.24 -11.07
C LEU A 60 10.36 -3.04 -12.32
N ASN A 61 9.91 -2.16 -13.21
CA ASN A 61 10.68 -1.71 -14.39
C ASN A 61 11.67 -0.58 -14.06
N THR A 62 11.88 -0.34 -12.77
CA THR A 62 12.71 0.73 -12.22
C THR A 62 13.63 0.15 -11.16
N ASP A 63 14.74 0.82 -10.93
CA ASP A 63 15.62 0.50 -9.81
C ASP A 63 14.91 0.76 -8.46
N GLY A 64 15.04 -0.16 -7.52
CA GLY A 64 14.19 -0.16 -6.34
C GLY A 64 14.09 -1.46 -5.57
N PHE A 65 13.00 -1.57 -4.81
CA PHE A 65 12.70 -2.72 -3.95
C PHE A 65 11.22 -3.06 -3.99
N ILE A 66 10.89 -4.34 -3.84
CA ILE A 66 9.53 -4.83 -3.58
C ILE A 66 9.51 -5.40 -2.17
N ILE A 67 8.63 -4.89 -1.32
CA ILE A 67 8.38 -5.42 0.02
C ILE A 67 7.06 -6.20 -0.02
N GLY A 68 7.14 -7.49 0.26
CA GLY A 68 6.00 -8.35 0.54
C GLY A 68 5.67 -8.31 2.03
N VAL A 69 4.47 -7.85 2.36
CA VAL A 69 3.89 -7.96 3.69
C VAL A 69 2.79 -8.99 3.64
N GLU A 70 2.71 -9.84 4.66
CA GLU A 70 1.71 -10.89 4.80
C GLU A 70 1.04 -10.84 6.17
N LYS A 71 -0.12 -11.49 6.31
CA LYS A 71 -0.88 -11.55 7.55
C LYS A 71 -1.14 -13.00 7.95
N SER A 72 -0.60 -13.41 9.10
CA SER A 72 -0.69 -14.79 9.57
C SER A 72 -1.17 -14.88 11.01
N PRO A 73 -1.75 -16.02 11.43
CA PRO A 73 -2.11 -16.24 12.83
C PRO A 73 -0.92 -16.00 13.76
N LEU A 74 -1.13 -15.32 14.89
CA LEU A 74 -0.05 -15.02 15.86
C LEU A 74 0.80 -16.26 16.18
N LYS A 75 0.15 -17.40 16.47
CA LYS A 75 0.81 -18.67 16.79
C LYS A 75 1.72 -19.25 15.69
N ALA A 76 1.58 -18.78 14.45
CA ALA A 76 2.35 -19.23 13.30
C ALA A 76 3.62 -18.41 13.09
N VAL A 77 3.62 -17.13 13.51
CA VAL A 77 4.68 -16.15 13.17
C VAL A 77 5.28 -15.43 14.38
N VAL A 78 4.79 -15.71 15.59
CA VAL A 78 5.25 -15.14 16.85
C VAL A 78 5.53 -16.26 17.86
N GLN A 79 6.73 -16.26 18.42
CA GLN A 79 7.16 -17.24 19.43
C GLN A 79 6.61 -16.89 20.81
N ASP A 80 6.82 -15.66 21.29
CA ASP A 80 6.25 -15.13 22.53
C ASP A 80 5.46 -13.84 22.23
N LYS A 81 4.26 -13.69 22.79
CA LYS A 81 3.48 -12.44 22.64
C LYS A 81 4.21 -11.22 23.21
N LYS A 82 5.15 -11.43 24.14
CA LYS A 82 6.02 -10.37 24.67
C LYS A 82 6.95 -9.76 23.62
N ASP A 83 7.18 -10.47 22.52
CA ASP A 83 7.97 -9.99 21.38
C ASP A 83 7.23 -8.91 20.57
N ILE A 84 5.92 -8.73 20.82
CA ILE A 84 5.10 -7.71 20.18
C ILE A 84 5.03 -6.48 21.09
N HIS A 85 5.78 -5.46 20.71
CA HIS A 85 5.78 -4.18 21.41
C HIS A 85 4.95 -3.15 20.64
N ILE A 86 3.90 -2.64 21.29
CA ILE A 86 2.99 -1.63 20.74
C ILE A 86 2.88 -0.49 21.73
N ALA A 87 2.96 0.73 21.22
CA ALA A 87 2.78 1.94 22.01
C ALA A 87 1.34 2.06 22.52
N ASN A 88 1.19 2.57 23.74
CA ASN A 88 -0.12 2.76 24.34
C ASN A 88 -0.77 4.04 23.79
N ILE A 89 -1.41 3.90 22.63
CA ILE A 89 -1.94 5.04 21.88
C ILE A 89 -3.47 4.90 21.78
N ASN A 90 -4.15 5.99 22.12
CA ASN A 90 -5.59 6.11 21.91
C ASN A 90 -5.89 6.27 20.41
N PHE A 91 -6.24 5.15 19.76
CA PHE A 91 -6.95 5.15 18.49
C PHE A 91 -8.39 5.52 18.83
N GLY A 92 -8.79 6.79 18.74
CA GLY A 92 -10.10 7.31 19.20
C GLY A 92 -11.37 6.70 18.53
N ARG A 93 -11.33 5.48 18.01
CA ARG A 93 -12.50 4.72 17.54
C ARG A 93 -13.35 4.29 18.74
N LYS A 94 -14.59 4.79 18.78
CA LYS A 94 -15.69 4.17 19.55
C LYS A 94 -16.45 3.23 18.62
N PHE A 95 -16.49 1.94 18.93
CA PHE A 95 -17.37 0.97 18.25
C PHE A 95 -18.33 0.43 19.32
N TYR A 96 -19.65 0.65 19.16
CA TYR A 96 -20.65 0.29 20.19
C TYR A 96 -20.35 0.80 21.62
N GLY A 97 -19.71 1.98 21.74
CA GLY A 97 -19.43 2.60 23.04
C GLY A 97 -18.12 2.17 23.72
N THR A 98 -17.42 1.15 23.22
CA THR A 98 -16.07 0.78 23.70
C THR A 98 -14.98 1.42 22.83
N GLN A 99 -13.95 1.95 23.50
CA GLN A 99 -12.80 2.58 22.86
C GLN A 99 -11.82 1.49 22.41
N LYS A 100 -11.64 1.35 21.09
CA LYS A 100 -10.67 0.38 20.52
C LYS A 100 -9.26 0.96 20.64
N THR A 101 -8.31 0.22 21.19
CA THR A 101 -6.91 0.66 21.29
C THR A 101 -6.15 0.43 19.99
N VAL A 102 -4.96 1.04 19.82
CA VAL A 102 -4.06 0.68 18.72
C VAL A 102 -3.66 -0.79 18.79
N THR A 103 -3.50 -1.34 20.00
CA THR A 103 -3.26 -2.77 20.23
C THR A 103 -4.34 -3.63 19.60
N ASP A 104 -5.62 -3.27 19.70
CA ASP A 104 -6.71 -4.05 19.09
C ASP A 104 -6.76 -3.92 17.55
N GLU A 105 -6.16 -2.86 16.98
CA GLU A 105 -6.06 -2.71 15.52
C GLU A 105 -4.88 -3.52 14.96
N ILE A 106 -3.83 -3.73 15.75
CA ILE A 106 -2.61 -4.43 15.34
C ILE A 106 -2.62 -5.91 15.74
N ILE A 107 -2.95 -6.20 17.00
CA ILE A 107 -3.02 -7.55 17.55
C ILE A 107 -4.47 -8.01 17.46
N ASP A 108 -4.80 -8.67 16.36
CA ASP A 108 -5.94 -9.59 16.27
C ASP A 108 -5.43 -11.04 16.41
N HIS A 109 -6.27 -12.04 16.15
CA HIS A 109 -5.85 -13.43 15.96
C HIS A 109 -4.75 -13.61 14.89
N LYS A 110 -4.55 -12.61 14.03
CA LYS A 110 -3.49 -12.53 13.01
C LYS A 110 -2.72 -11.21 13.12
N ILE A 111 -1.48 -11.22 12.66
CA ILE A 111 -0.58 -10.05 12.64
C ILE A 111 0.15 -9.94 11.30
N LEU A 112 0.41 -8.71 10.86
CA LEU A 112 1.26 -8.45 9.70
C LEU A 112 2.75 -8.70 10.00
N TYR A 113 3.48 -9.21 9.01
CA TYR A 113 4.94 -9.36 9.02
C TYR A 113 5.48 -9.21 7.59
N ILE A 114 6.78 -8.89 7.45
CA ILE A 114 7.47 -8.86 6.17
C ILE A 114 7.85 -10.28 5.80
N SER A 115 7.39 -10.75 4.64
CA SER A 115 7.69 -12.09 4.13
C SER A 115 8.86 -12.09 3.17
N HIS A 116 9.00 -11.05 2.34
CA HIS A 116 10.12 -10.92 1.42
C HIS A 116 10.45 -9.46 1.11
N ILE A 117 11.72 -9.24 0.76
CA ILE A 117 12.23 -8.00 0.18
C ILE A 117 13.06 -8.38 -1.04
N LEU A 118 12.57 -7.98 -2.21
CA LEU A 118 13.28 -8.14 -3.47
C LEU A 118 13.97 -6.84 -3.82
N GLU A 119 15.23 -6.93 -4.24
CA GLU A 119 15.94 -5.85 -4.89
C GLU A 119 15.72 -5.93 -6.40
N ASN A 120 15.29 -4.80 -6.97
CA ASN A 120 15.02 -4.62 -8.38
C ASN A 120 16.03 -3.66 -8.98
N PHE A 121 16.66 -4.04 -10.09
CA PHE A 121 17.68 -3.22 -10.75
C PHE A 121 17.16 -2.45 -11.97
N GLY A 122 15.84 -2.47 -12.22
CA GLY A 122 15.21 -1.83 -13.38
C GLY A 122 15.63 -2.40 -14.74
N GLN A 123 16.20 -3.61 -14.77
CA GLN A 123 16.64 -4.25 -16.00
C GLN A 123 15.48 -4.97 -16.70
N THR A 124 15.60 -5.14 -18.01
CA THR A 124 14.63 -5.85 -18.84
C THR A 124 14.34 -7.24 -18.26
N HIS A 125 13.07 -7.58 -18.11
CA HIS A 125 12.62 -8.85 -17.52
C HIS A 125 13.26 -9.15 -16.15
N GLY A 126 13.46 -8.12 -15.31
CA GLY A 126 13.92 -8.31 -13.94
C GLY A 126 15.29 -8.97 -13.82
N GLN A 127 16.14 -8.88 -14.86
CA GLN A 127 17.48 -9.45 -14.81
C GLN A 127 18.25 -8.93 -13.59
N LYS A 128 18.95 -9.85 -12.92
CA LYS A 128 19.69 -9.63 -11.67
C LYS A 128 18.84 -9.36 -10.42
N ASN A 129 17.51 -9.31 -10.53
CA ASN A 129 16.67 -9.21 -9.34
C ASN A 129 17.00 -10.35 -8.37
N CYS A 130 17.01 -10.02 -7.09
CA CYS A 130 17.37 -10.96 -6.05
C CYS A 130 16.60 -10.66 -4.77
N ALA A 131 16.46 -11.66 -3.91
CA ALA A 131 15.88 -11.51 -2.59
C ALA A 131 16.96 -11.06 -1.59
N LEU A 132 16.80 -9.86 -1.04
CA LEU A 132 17.55 -9.43 0.15
C LEU A 132 17.09 -10.23 1.36
N TYR A 133 15.79 -10.44 1.46
CA TYR A 133 15.14 -11.15 2.53
C TYR A 133 14.00 -12.01 1.97
N ASP A 134 13.88 -13.25 2.43
CA ASP A 134 12.84 -14.20 2.01
C ASP A 134 12.62 -15.25 3.10
N VAL A 135 11.48 -15.18 3.78
CA VAL A 135 11.09 -16.15 4.83
C VAL A 135 10.94 -17.55 4.24
N TYR A 136 10.47 -17.68 3.00
CA TYR A 136 10.19 -18.98 2.37
C TYR A 136 11.46 -19.75 2.01
N ARG A 137 12.54 -19.04 1.64
CA ARG A 137 13.83 -19.67 1.33
C ARG A 137 14.36 -20.51 2.47
N ASN A 138 14.25 -20.00 3.69
CA ASN A 138 14.79 -20.70 4.84
C ASN A 138 13.91 -21.86 5.31
N ILE A 139 12.60 -21.74 5.12
CA ILE A 139 11.66 -22.83 5.45
C ILE A 139 11.85 -24.00 4.47
N ASN A 140 12.16 -23.71 3.21
CA ASN A 140 12.33 -24.69 2.15
C ASN A 140 13.81 -25.07 1.90
N LYS A 141 14.69 -25.05 2.92
CA LYS A 141 16.15 -25.24 2.75
C LYS A 141 16.57 -26.45 1.90
N ASN A 142 15.86 -27.57 2.01
CA ASN A 142 16.16 -28.79 1.24
C ASN A 142 15.75 -28.69 -0.25
N ASN A 143 15.02 -27.63 -0.62
CA ASN A 143 14.58 -27.29 -1.97
C ASN A 143 14.97 -25.85 -2.35
N ALA A 144 15.92 -25.23 -1.64
CA ALA A 144 16.29 -23.82 -1.85
C ALA A 144 16.84 -23.58 -3.27
N ASP A 145 17.53 -24.58 -3.84
CA ASP A 145 18.05 -24.56 -5.21
C ASP A 145 16.95 -24.59 -6.29
N HIS A 146 15.72 -24.93 -5.90
CA HIS A 146 14.56 -24.92 -6.80
C HIS A 146 13.81 -23.57 -6.79
N LEU A 147 14.08 -22.70 -5.81
CA LEU A 147 13.43 -21.38 -5.74
C LEU A 147 13.89 -20.52 -6.91
N GLN A 148 12.93 -19.91 -7.60
CA GLN A 148 13.22 -19.13 -8.82
C GLN A 148 13.87 -17.77 -8.52
N THR A 149 13.65 -17.20 -7.33
CA THR A 149 14.39 -16.03 -6.86
C THR A 149 15.81 -16.44 -6.49
N ASN A 150 16.81 -15.61 -6.80
CA ASN A 150 18.16 -15.75 -6.27
C ASN A 150 18.29 -14.95 -4.98
N ALA A 151 19.09 -15.39 -4.01
CA ALA A 151 19.43 -14.55 -2.86
C ALA A 151 20.47 -13.51 -3.30
N CYS A 152 20.35 -12.25 -2.87
CA CYS A 152 21.36 -11.23 -3.18
C CYS A 152 22.71 -11.57 -2.53
N LYS A 153 22.67 -12.14 -1.32
CA LYS A 153 23.82 -12.66 -0.58
C LYS A 153 23.43 -14.00 0.06
N PRO A 154 23.96 -15.15 -0.42
CA PRO A 154 23.55 -16.48 0.02
C PRO A 154 23.75 -16.76 1.53
N SER A 155 24.63 -16.03 2.21
CA SER A 155 25.02 -16.28 3.61
C SER A 155 24.22 -15.51 4.67
N GLN A 156 23.29 -14.62 4.28
CA GLN A 156 22.68 -13.64 5.21
C GLN A 156 21.24 -13.96 5.66
N GLN A 157 20.69 -15.13 5.34
CA GLN A 157 19.31 -15.47 5.69
C GLN A 157 19.27 -16.60 6.74
N ASN A 158 18.93 -16.25 7.99
CA ASN A 158 19.05 -17.14 9.15
C ASN A 158 17.74 -17.42 9.90
N ILE A 159 16.56 -17.21 9.30
CA ILE A 159 15.30 -17.54 9.97
C ILE A 159 15.12 -19.06 9.95
N LYS A 160 15.39 -19.74 11.06
CA LYS A 160 15.21 -21.20 11.13
C LYS A 160 13.80 -21.62 11.52
N ASP A 161 13.03 -20.75 12.16
CA ASP A 161 11.69 -21.05 12.68
C ASP A 161 10.64 -20.06 12.13
N PRO A 162 9.55 -20.54 11.47
CA PRO A 162 8.43 -19.70 11.05
C PRO A 162 7.89 -18.78 12.16
N LYS A 163 7.94 -19.20 13.43
CA LYS A 163 7.48 -18.40 14.57
C LYS A 163 8.34 -17.18 14.88
N GLN A 164 9.48 -17.03 14.21
CA GLN A 164 10.32 -15.85 14.31
C GLN A 164 10.04 -14.83 13.18
N SER A 165 9.13 -15.11 12.25
CA SER A 165 8.91 -14.26 11.05
C SER A 165 8.49 -12.82 11.40
N TYR A 166 7.71 -12.62 12.47
CA TYR A 166 7.40 -11.28 12.95
C TYR A 166 8.65 -10.54 13.43
N LEU A 167 9.46 -11.14 14.29
CA LEU A 167 10.69 -10.54 14.79
C LEU A 167 11.72 -10.31 13.67
N ALA A 168 11.83 -11.26 12.75
CA ALA A 168 12.74 -11.18 11.60
C ALA A 168 12.37 -10.06 10.62
N SER A 169 11.13 -9.52 10.69
CA SER A 169 10.74 -8.35 9.91
C SER A 169 11.53 -7.09 10.31
N TRP A 170 11.98 -6.99 11.57
CA TRP A 170 12.89 -5.90 11.98
C TRP A 170 14.26 -6.04 11.30
N GLU A 171 14.84 -7.24 11.32
CA GLU A 171 16.10 -7.54 10.62
C GLU A 171 15.96 -7.29 9.11
N ALA A 172 14.83 -7.67 8.50
CA ALA A 172 14.55 -7.41 7.10
C ALA A 172 14.62 -5.90 6.77
N LEU A 173 14.06 -5.04 7.62
CA LEU A 173 14.12 -3.60 7.43
C LEU A 173 15.51 -3.01 7.71
N ASP A 174 16.31 -3.62 8.60
CA ASP A 174 17.72 -3.21 8.79
C ASP A 174 18.59 -3.57 7.57
N ILE A 175 18.36 -4.75 6.97
CA ILE A 175 18.98 -5.16 5.71
C ILE A 175 18.58 -4.20 4.59
N LEU A 176 17.29 -3.87 4.48
CA LEU A 176 16.79 -2.90 3.50
C LEU A 176 17.39 -1.51 3.73
N SER A 177 17.49 -1.04 4.98
CA SER A 177 18.10 0.24 5.32
C SER A 177 19.54 0.32 4.79
N THR A 178 20.31 -0.75 4.99
CA THR A 178 21.69 -0.85 4.49
C THR A 178 21.73 -0.81 2.96
N ALA A 179 20.90 -1.62 2.29
CA ALA A 179 20.84 -1.65 0.82
C ALA A 179 20.38 -0.31 0.21
N LEU A 180 19.41 0.36 0.85
CA LEU A 180 18.95 1.70 0.47
C LEU A 180 20.10 2.71 0.57
N LYS A 181 20.85 2.69 1.68
CA LYS A 181 21.99 3.59 1.90
C LYS A 181 23.06 3.39 0.82
N ASP A 182 23.37 2.15 0.49
CA ASP A 182 24.34 1.82 -0.56
C ASP A 182 23.88 2.34 -1.93
N LYS A 183 22.62 2.08 -2.31
CA LYS A 183 22.06 2.59 -3.57
C LYS A 183 22.07 4.12 -3.63
N ILE A 184 21.64 4.80 -2.56
CA ILE A 184 21.59 6.27 -2.47
C ILE A 184 22.98 6.89 -2.59
N ALA A 185 24.01 6.22 -2.04
CA ALA A 185 25.39 6.67 -2.15
C ALA A 185 25.98 6.47 -3.56
N GLN A 186 25.54 5.43 -4.28
CA GLN A 186 26.09 5.06 -5.59
C GLN A 186 25.39 5.73 -6.78
N ASN A 187 24.18 6.27 -6.58
CA ASN A 187 23.35 6.78 -7.66
C ASN A 187 22.75 8.14 -7.34
N ASP A 188 22.50 8.94 -8.39
CA ASP A 188 21.88 10.27 -8.28
C ASP A 188 20.35 10.20 -8.39
N TYR A 189 19.73 9.62 -7.38
CA TYR A 189 18.27 9.65 -7.28
C TYR A 189 17.77 11.05 -6.92
N THR A 190 16.69 11.43 -7.57
CA THR A 190 15.97 12.69 -7.33
C THR A 190 14.86 12.54 -6.30
N HIS A 191 14.31 11.33 -6.14
CA HIS A 191 13.17 11.03 -5.27
C HIS A 191 13.30 9.62 -4.71
N ILE A 192 12.74 9.37 -3.52
CA ILE A 192 12.43 8.03 -3.02
C ILE A 192 10.91 7.88 -3.09
N VAL A 193 10.42 6.96 -3.90
CA VAL A 193 8.97 6.77 -4.11
C VAL A 193 8.52 5.50 -3.42
N VAL A 194 7.70 5.61 -2.38
CA VAL A 194 7.03 4.48 -1.73
C VAL A 194 5.62 4.38 -2.27
N ILE A 195 5.26 3.26 -2.87
CA ILE A 195 3.95 3.09 -3.53
C ILE A 195 3.21 1.85 -3.01
N THR A 196 1.90 1.99 -2.76
CA THR A 196 1.07 0.88 -2.27
C THR A 196 -0.37 0.91 -2.81
N MET A 197 -0.89 -0.25 -3.22
CA MET A 197 -2.22 -0.40 -3.81
C MET A 197 -3.27 -0.82 -2.76
N GLY A 198 -4.54 -0.75 -3.14
CA GLY A 198 -5.68 -1.00 -2.25
C GLY A 198 -6.30 -2.38 -2.33
N TRP A 199 -7.62 -2.41 -2.12
CA TRP A 199 -8.41 -3.63 -1.96
C TRP A 199 -8.38 -4.54 -3.19
N ASN A 200 -8.33 -5.85 -2.99
CA ASN A 200 -8.40 -6.87 -4.05
C ASN A 200 -7.34 -6.72 -5.14
N THR A 201 -6.14 -6.30 -4.77
CA THR A 201 -4.99 -6.22 -5.68
C THR A 201 -4.02 -7.35 -5.38
N THR A 202 -3.83 -8.28 -6.32
CA THR A 202 -2.79 -9.31 -6.22
C THR A 202 -1.39 -8.68 -6.32
N GLN A 203 -0.32 -9.40 -5.96
CA GLN A 203 1.03 -8.85 -6.12
C GLN A 203 1.38 -8.58 -7.59
N GLU A 204 0.93 -9.44 -8.51
CA GLU A 204 1.08 -9.23 -9.96
C GLU A 204 0.38 -7.96 -10.42
N GLU A 205 -0.88 -7.77 -10.02
CA GLU A 205 -1.64 -6.57 -10.35
C GLU A 205 -1.00 -5.31 -9.73
N ALA A 206 -0.50 -5.42 -8.50
CA ALA A 206 0.20 -4.32 -7.84
C ALA A 206 1.45 -3.91 -8.63
N MET A 207 2.27 -4.86 -9.09
CA MET A 207 3.46 -4.57 -9.91
C MET A 207 3.07 -3.86 -11.22
N ARG A 208 2.06 -4.36 -11.92
CA ARG A 208 1.54 -3.72 -13.13
C ARG A 208 1.09 -2.29 -12.86
N ASN A 209 0.36 -2.08 -11.77
CA ASN A 209 -0.17 -0.77 -11.38
C ASN A 209 0.95 0.20 -10.98
N PHE A 210 1.97 -0.28 -10.24
CA PHE A 210 3.16 0.49 -9.90
C PHE A 210 3.89 0.96 -11.15
N ASN A 211 4.22 0.02 -12.05
CA ASN A 211 4.90 0.32 -13.30
C ASN A 211 4.09 1.29 -14.17
N ALA A 212 2.76 1.14 -14.24
CA ALA A 212 1.90 2.04 -15.00
C ALA A 212 1.91 3.47 -14.44
N ILE A 213 1.79 3.64 -13.12
CA ILE A 213 1.85 4.96 -12.48
C ILE A 213 3.22 5.59 -12.72
N LEU A 214 4.29 4.86 -12.39
CA LEU A 214 5.66 5.36 -12.50
C LEU A 214 6.02 5.73 -13.94
N ASN A 215 5.72 4.87 -14.92
CA ASN A 215 5.99 5.16 -16.34
C ASN A 215 5.30 6.43 -16.83
N ASN A 216 4.09 6.72 -16.34
CA ASN A 216 3.40 7.95 -16.71
C ASN A 216 4.01 9.18 -16.02
N ILE A 217 4.50 9.06 -14.78
CA ILE A 217 5.26 10.14 -14.11
C ILE A 217 6.58 10.39 -14.87
N PHE A 218 7.32 9.34 -15.24
CA PHE A 218 8.53 9.47 -16.07
C PHE A 218 8.26 10.22 -17.36
N LYS A 219 7.26 9.80 -18.13
CA LYS A 219 6.85 10.47 -19.37
C LYS A 219 6.48 11.95 -19.13
N ALA A 220 5.82 12.26 -18.01
CA ALA A 220 5.47 13.62 -17.68
C ALA A 220 6.68 14.48 -17.25
N SER A 221 7.75 13.84 -16.75
CA SER A 221 8.97 14.52 -16.31
C SER A 221 9.94 14.90 -17.44
N GLY A 222 9.82 14.29 -18.63
CA GLY A 222 10.66 14.52 -19.80
C GLY A 222 10.44 13.48 -20.92
N VAL A 223 10.88 13.79 -22.15
CA VAL A 223 10.62 12.96 -23.35
C VAL A 223 11.60 11.77 -23.44
N PRO A 224 11.12 10.53 -23.61
CA PRO A 224 11.96 9.39 -23.99
C PRO A 224 12.50 9.58 -25.42
N ASN A 225 13.80 9.39 -25.60
CA ASN A 225 14.41 9.22 -26.92
C ASN A 225 13.85 7.96 -27.60
N VAL A 226 14.03 7.89 -28.92
CA VAL A 226 13.55 6.79 -29.79
C VAL A 226 14.16 5.43 -29.43
N ASP A 227 15.30 5.41 -28.73
CA ASP A 227 15.96 4.21 -28.19
C ASP A 227 15.51 3.85 -26.75
N GLY A 228 14.56 4.60 -26.19
CA GLY A 228 14.08 4.44 -24.82
C GLY A 228 14.90 5.17 -23.75
N SER A 229 16.00 5.84 -24.09
CA SER A 229 16.78 6.64 -23.13
C SER A 229 16.09 7.96 -22.81
N VAL A 230 16.08 8.42 -21.56
CA VAL A 230 15.49 9.72 -21.21
C VAL A 230 16.63 10.76 -21.15
N SER A 231 16.74 11.64 -22.15
CA SER A 231 17.73 12.73 -22.09
C SER A 231 17.37 13.67 -20.93
N ASN A 232 18.31 13.91 -20.00
CA ASN A 232 18.13 14.78 -18.82
C ASN A 232 16.90 14.44 -17.96
N ALA A 233 16.71 13.17 -17.59
CA ALA A 233 15.62 12.75 -16.71
C ALA A 233 15.62 13.57 -15.40
N LYS A 234 14.69 14.53 -15.29
CA LYS A 234 14.42 15.31 -14.06
C LYS A 234 13.85 14.44 -12.94
N PHE A 235 13.34 13.27 -13.30
CA PHE A 235 12.82 12.27 -12.38
C PHE A 235 13.60 10.96 -12.52
N LYS A 236 14.44 10.70 -11.52
CA LYS A 236 15.17 9.44 -11.31
C LYS A 236 14.80 8.93 -9.91
N PRO A 237 13.68 8.21 -9.74
CA PRO A 237 13.24 7.73 -8.45
C PRO A 237 13.96 6.43 -8.06
N LEU A 238 14.27 6.29 -6.77
CA LEU A 238 14.44 4.99 -6.13
C LEU A 238 13.08 4.51 -5.65
N VAL A 239 12.57 3.41 -6.19
CA VAL A 239 11.19 2.98 -5.96
C VAL A 239 11.11 1.89 -4.88
N ILE A 240 10.13 1.97 -4.00
CA ILE A 240 9.80 0.93 -3.02
C ILE A 240 8.33 0.58 -3.16
N GLY A 241 8.04 -0.54 -3.83
CA GLY A 241 6.69 -1.07 -3.97
C GLY A 241 6.31 -1.91 -2.75
N VAL A 242 5.23 -1.55 -2.06
CA VAL A 242 4.75 -2.29 -0.87
C VAL A 242 3.47 -3.03 -1.22
N THR A 243 3.57 -4.35 -1.21
CA THR A 243 2.44 -5.27 -1.42
C THR A 243 2.01 -5.89 -0.09
N TRP A 244 0.72 -6.11 0.07
CA TRP A 244 0.12 -6.59 1.31
C TRP A 244 -1.11 -7.45 0.98
N PRO A 245 -1.64 -8.29 1.90
CA PRO A 245 -2.68 -9.26 1.59
C PRO A 245 -4.05 -8.57 1.45
N SER A 246 -4.21 -7.76 0.42
CA SER A 246 -5.38 -6.89 0.22
C SER A 246 -6.57 -7.60 -0.41
N GLN A 247 -6.38 -8.82 -0.93
CA GLN A 247 -7.41 -9.66 -1.52
C GLN A 247 -8.21 -10.33 -0.43
N PHE A 248 -9.52 -10.38 -0.63
CA PHE A 248 -10.43 -11.14 0.22
C PHE A 248 -11.03 -12.28 -0.58
N GLU A 249 -10.76 -13.52 -0.19
CA GLU A 249 -11.42 -14.69 -0.76
C GLU A 249 -12.51 -15.19 0.19
N SER A 250 -13.77 -15.14 -0.25
CA SER A 250 -14.90 -15.82 0.38
C SER A 250 -15.88 -16.26 -0.69
N GLN A 251 -16.36 -17.50 -0.61
CA GLN A 251 -17.39 -18.03 -1.51
C GLN A 251 -18.74 -17.28 -1.41
N ILE A 252 -18.90 -16.42 -0.40
CA ILE A 252 -20.14 -15.65 -0.10
C ILE A 252 -20.14 -14.26 -0.78
N LEU A 253 -19.07 -13.90 -1.52
CA LEU A 253 -18.83 -12.57 -2.11
C LEU A 253 -19.83 -12.12 -3.19
N ASN A 254 -20.74 -12.99 -3.63
CA ASN A 254 -21.86 -12.59 -4.49
C ASN A 254 -22.99 -11.89 -3.72
N SER A 255 -22.95 -11.87 -2.38
CA SER A 255 -23.92 -11.16 -1.54
C SER A 255 -23.41 -9.80 -1.07
N THR A 256 -24.31 -8.81 -0.98
CA THR A 256 -24.03 -7.46 -0.45
C THR A 256 -23.45 -7.48 0.97
N VAL A 257 -23.84 -8.47 1.79
CA VAL A 257 -23.35 -8.67 3.16
C VAL A 257 -21.87 -9.09 3.17
N GLY A 258 -21.46 -10.01 2.29
CA GLY A 258 -20.05 -10.45 2.17
C GLY A 258 -19.11 -9.33 1.68
N LYS A 259 -19.60 -8.42 0.83
CA LYS A 259 -18.85 -7.23 0.40
C LYS A 259 -18.68 -6.20 1.53
N ALA A 260 -19.68 -6.07 2.42
CA ALA A 260 -19.59 -5.14 3.54
C ALA A 260 -18.62 -5.61 4.65
N THR A 261 -18.63 -6.90 4.99
CA THR A 261 -17.72 -7.44 6.03
C THR A 261 -16.27 -7.44 5.58
N SER A 262 -16.00 -7.86 4.34
CA SER A 262 -14.66 -7.81 3.74
C SER A 262 -14.09 -6.39 3.67
N PHE A 263 -14.94 -5.39 3.37
CA PHE A 263 -14.55 -3.99 3.37
C PHE A 263 -14.10 -3.51 4.76
N VAL A 264 -14.80 -3.87 5.84
CA VAL A 264 -14.43 -3.47 7.21
C VAL A 264 -13.12 -4.12 7.65
N THR A 265 -12.93 -5.42 7.38
CA THR A 265 -11.67 -6.10 7.69
C THR A 265 -10.50 -5.48 6.94
N LYS A 266 -10.62 -5.26 5.62
CA LYS A 266 -9.51 -4.72 4.80
C LYS A 266 -9.19 -3.27 5.10
N ARG A 267 -10.21 -2.53 5.53
CA ARG A 267 -10.04 -1.21 6.10
C ARG A 267 -9.19 -1.23 7.38
N GLY A 268 -9.35 -2.25 8.22
CA GLY A 268 -8.52 -2.48 9.41
C GLY A 268 -7.10 -2.90 9.04
N ASP A 269 -6.95 -3.86 8.14
CA ASP A 269 -5.64 -4.33 7.64
C ASP A 269 -4.80 -3.17 7.05
N ALA A 270 -5.43 -2.21 6.36
CA ALA A 270 -4.74 -1.02 5.85
C ALA A 270 -4.30 -0.04 6.95
N ASP A 271 -5.10 0.12 8.02
CA ASP A 271 -4.66 0.89 9.19
C ASP A 271 -3.51 0.17 9.90
N GLU A 272 -3.60 -1.16 10.09
CA GLU A 272 -2.53 -1.98 10.66
C GLU A 272 -1.24 -1.86 9.85
N LEU A 273 -1.29 -1.98 8.52
CA LEU A 273 -0.11 -1.82 7.66
C LEU A 273 0.56 -0.46 7.88
N GLY A 274 -0.24 0.61 7.96
CA GLY A 274 0.26 1.95 8.21
C GLY A 274 0.82 2.15 9.62
N LEU A 275 0.20 1.53 10.63
CA LEU A 275 0.68 1.56 12.03
C LEU A 275 1.92 0.68 12.24
N THR A 276 2.16 -0.30 11.36
CA THR A 276 3.24 -1.28 11.49
C THR A 276 4.32 -1.02 10.44
N TRP A 277 4.54 -1.97 9.52
CA TRP A 277 5.72 -2.04 8.67
C TRP A 277 5.84 -0.91 7.66
N LEU A 278 4.73 -0.38 7.12
CA LEU A 278 4.78 0.81 6.27
C LEU A 278 5.11 2.07 7.10
N GLY A 279 4.61 2.14 8.33
CA GLY A 279 4.96 3.20 9.28
C GLY A 279 6.45 3.16 9.65
N VAL A 280 6.99 1.98 9.95
CA VAL A 280 8.43 1.79 10.24
C VAL A 280 9.26 2.14 9.02
N LEU A 281 8.87 1.71 7.83
CA LEU A 281 9.55 2.03 6.58
C LEU A 281 9.69 3.54 6.38
N LEU A 282 8.57 4.29 6.46
CA LEU A 282 8.56 5.72 6.18
C LEU A 282 9.22 6.56 7.28
N ASN A 283 9.10 6.18 8.55
CA ASN A 283 9.51 7.02 9.68
C ASN A 283 10.81 6.59 10.34
N LYS A 284 11.32 5.37 10.08
CA LYS A 284 12.56 4.84 10.66
C LYS A 284 13.55 4.40 9.57
N THR A 285 13.14 3.46 8.70
CA THR A 285 14.05 2.82 7.74
C THR A 285 14.57 3.79 6.67
N ILE A 286 13.67 4.48 5.95
CA ILE A 286 14.09 5.43 4.91
C ILE A 286 14.84 6.63 5.50
N PRO A 287 14.39 7.27 6.60
CA PRO A 287 15.15 8.36 7.21
C PRO A 287 16.56 7.96 7.66
N ALA A 288 16.75 6.73 8.15
CA ALA A 288 18.08 6.23 8.54
C ALA A 288 19.01 6.01 7.33
N ALA A 289 18.47 5.62 6.18
CA ALA A 289 19.23 5.38 4.95
C ALA A 289 19.48 6.65 4.12
N ASN A 290 18.57 7.63 4.18
CA ASN A 290 18.54 8.79 3.30
C ASN A 290 19.44 9.95 3.79
N SER A 291 20.75 9.71 3.80
CA SER A 291 21.76 10.71 4.19
C SER A 291 21.80 11.94 3.27
N ARG A 292 21.38 11.78 2.01
CA ARG A 292 21.33 12.84 0.99
C ARG A 292 20.06 13.72 1.08
N ASN A 293 19.16 13.45 2.01
CA ASN A 293 17.90 14.18 2.16
C ASN A 293 17.04 14.20 0.88
N ILE A 294 17.09 13.13 0.09
CA ILE A 294 16.30 12.98 -1.15
C ILE A 294 14.80 13.07 -0.79
N PRO A 295 13.99 13.86 -1.52
CA PRO A 295 12.56 13.95 -1.29
C PRO A 295 11.85 12.58 -1.30
N VAL A 296 11.11 12.29 -0.23
CA VAL A 296 10.31 11.07 -0.09
C VAL A 296 8.87 11.33 -0.52
N VAL A 297 8.38 10.52 -1.45
CA VAL A 297 7.02 10.56 -2.00
C VAL A 297 6.29 9.28 -1.61
N ALA A 298 5.24 9.39 -0.80
CA ALA A 298 4.34 8.29 -0.48
C ALA A 298 3.10 8.35 -1.40
N ILE A 299 2.94 7.37 -2.29
CA ILE A 299 1.80 7.25 -3.20
C ILE A 299 0.93 6.08 -2.74
N GLY A 300 -0.35 6.32 -2.52
CA GLY A 300 -1.29 5.26 -2.26
C GLY A 300 -2.56 5.40 -3.07
N HIS A 301 -3.13 4.27 -3.49
CA HIS A 301 -4.44 4.20 -4.13
C HIS A 301 -5.45 3.50 -3.23
N SER A 302 -6.70 3.98 -3.14
CA SER A 302 -7.77 3.26 -2.42
C SER A 302 -7.40 2.97 -0.96
N PHE A 303 -7.44 1.71 -0.50
CA PHE A 303 -6.93 1.32 0.82
C PHE A 303 -5.40 1.43 0.96
N GLY A 304 -4.64 1.41 -0.13
CA GLY A 304 -3.24 1.78 -0.13
C GLY A 304 -3.05 3.27 0.22
N ALA A 305 -3.93 4.16 -0.25
CA ALA A 305 -3.93 5.56 0.16
C ALA A 305 -4.21 5.71 1.66
N ARG A 306 -5.10 4.87 2.20
CA ARG A 306 -5.37 4.80 3.64
C ARG A 306 -4.14 4.34 4.41
N ALA A 307 -3.47 3.28 3.98
CA ALA A 307 -2.25 2.78 4.61
C ALA A 307 -1.13 3.83 4.58
N ALA A 308 -0.88 4.45 3.42
CA ALA A 308 0.11 5.50 3.24
C ALA A 308 -0.18 6.73 4.11
N ALA A 309 -1.45 7.16 4.19
CA ALA A 309 -1.86 8.27 5.06
C ALA A 309 -1.70 7.90 6.54
N THR A 310 -2.12 6.71 6.97
CA THR A 310 -1.92 6.25 8.35
C THR A 310 -0.43 6.17 8.70
N ALA A 311 0.42 5.61 7.82
CA ALA A 311 1.86 5.52 8.01
C ALA A 311 2.54 6.88 8.11
N THR A 312 2.19 7.80 7.21
CA THR A 312 2.79 9.13 7.13
C THR A 312 2.35 10.01 8.29
N CYS A 313 1.08 9.92 8.68
CA CYS A 313 0.47 10.92 9.56
C CYS A 313 0.35 10.47 11.02
N PHE A 314 0.47 9.17 11.30
CA PHE A 314 0.15 8.61 12.62
C PHE A 314 1.08 7.46 13.04
N GLY A 315 1.56 6.66 12.10
CA GLY A 315 2.47 5.53 12.35
C GLY A 315 3.94 5.96 12.57
N PRO A 316 4.81 5.00 12.95
CA PRO A 316 4.48 3.66 13.41
C PRO A 316 3.99 3.66 14.86
N ALA A 317 3.38 2.56 15.26
CA ALA A 317 2.97 2.27 16.63
C ALA A 317 3.64 1.02 17.22
N ILE A 318 4.39 0.26 16.40
CA ILE A 318 5.25 -0.83 16.88
C ILE A 318 6.68 -0.33 17.09
N TYR A 319 7.38 -0.90 18.06
CA TYR A 319 8.79 -0.61 18.36
C TYR A 319 9.57 -1.89 18.63
N GLN A 320 10.90 -1.82 18.70
CA GLN A 320 11.75 -3.01 18.85
C GLN A 320 12.36 -3.09 20.25
N LYS A 321 12.91 -1.97 20.77
CA LYS A 321 13.65 -1.95 22.03
C LYS A 321 12.92 -1.17 23.12
N SER A 322 12.42 0.02 22.77
CA SER A 322 11.74 0.88 23.73
C SER A 322 10.73 1.80 23.05
N GLU A 323 9.67 2.14 23.76
CA GLU A 323 8.64 3.07 23.27
C GLU A 323 9.23 4.46 22.97
N SER A 324 10.34 4.83 23.61
CA SER A 324 11.08 6.06 23.30
C SER A 324 11.64 6.09 21.87
N GLU A 325 11.80 4.96 21.18
CA GLU A 325 12.12 4.93 19.75
C GLU A 325 11.03 5.61 18.88
N LEU A 326 9.82 5.77 19.42
CA LEU A 326 8.68 6.39 18.75
C LEU A 326 8.54 7.88 19.05
N GLN A 327 9.47 8.51 19.78
CA GLN A 327 9.35 9.90 20.20
C GLN A 327 9.09 10.87 19.03
N ASN A 328 9.76 10.67 17.89
CA ASN A 328 9.51 11.48 16.69
C ASN A 328 8.09 11.27 16.15
N SER A 329 7.64 10.02 16.06
CA SER A 329 6.31 9.66 15.59
C SER A 329 5.22 10.19 16.53
N GLU A 330 5.47 10.20 17.84
CA GLU A 330 4.60 10.80 18.84
C GLU A 330 4.50 12.32 18.70
N ILE A 331 5.63 13.03 18.54
CA ILE A 331 5.62 14.47 18.31
C ILE A 331 4.87 14.80 17.01
N LEU A 332 5.06 14.01 15.95
CA LEU A 332 4.33 14.17 14.69
C LEU A 332 2.82 13.92 14.87
N ARG A 333 2.43 12.88 15.60
CA ARG A 333 1.02 12.54 15.87
C ARG A 333 0.31 13.63 16.68
N LEU A 334 0.97 14.13 17.72
CA LEU A 334 0.39 15.10 18.65
C LEU A 334 0.34 16.52 18.08
N GLY A 335 1.04 16.80 16.97
CA GLY A 335 1.00 18.10 16.30
C GLY A 335 1.45 19.27 17.17
N GLY A 336 2.22 18.99 18.24
CA GLY A 336 2.68 20.00 19.19
C GLY A 336 3.63 21.03 18.57
N LYS A 337 3.98 22.09 19.30
CA LYS A 337 4.90 23.15 18.82
C LYS A 337 6.20 22.59 18.25
N ASN A 338 6.72 21.51 18.83
CA ASN A 338 7.94 20.82 18.39
C ASN A 338 7.78 20.10 17.04
N ALA A 339 6.55 19.77 16.60
CA ALA A 339 6.32 19.17 15.30
C ALA A 339 6.64 20.13 14.13
N LYS A 340 6.68 21.45 14.38
CA LYS A 340 7.04 22.45 13.36
C LYS A 340 8.53 22.49 13.07
N THR A 341 9.38 22.14 14.04
CA THR A 341 10.84 22.17 13.90
C THR A 341 11.43 20.83 13.46
N MET A 342 10.66 19.74 13.55
CA MET A 342 11.12 18.43 13.10
C MET A 342 11.05 18.29 11.57
N LYS A 343 12.13 17.71 11.02
CA LYS A 343 12.19 17.30 9.63
C LYS A 343 11.07 16.30 9.33
N LYS A 344 10.35 16.54 8.24
CA LYS A 344 9.25 15.69 7.78
C LYS A 344 9.83 14.44 7.12
N PRO A 345 9.42 13.22 7.54
CA PRO A 345 9.88 11.98 6.91
C PRO A 345 9.34 11.83 5.49
N VAL A 346 8.19 12.43 5.19
CA VAL A 346 7.57 12.42 3.86
C VAL A 346 7.40 13.85 3.36
N GLN A 347 7.98 14.16 2.21
CA GLN A 347 7.78 15.45 1.54
C GLN A 347 6.39 15.49 0.89
N TYR A 348 6.01 14.44 0.17
CA TYR A 348 4.76 14.40 -0.58
C TYR A 348 3.94 13.16 -0.28
N LEU A 349 2.72 13.34 0.24
CA LEU A 349 1.72 12.28 0.32
C LEU A 349 0.72 12.44 -0.82
N VAL A 350 0.62 11.46 -1.70
CA VAL A 350 -0.30 11.42 -2.84
C VAL A 350 -1.35 10.32 -2.60
N ALA A 351 -2.55 10.74 -2.23
CA ALA A 351 -3.70 9.87 -1.98
C ALA A 351 -4.65 9.84 -3.18
N LEU A 352 -4.47 8.86 -4.06
CA LEU A 352 -5.30 8.63 -5.24
C LEU A 352 -6.58 7.90 -4.84
N GLN A 353 -7.75 8.49 -5.07
CA GLN A 353 -9.06 7.90 -4.78
C GLN A 353 -9.12 7.27 -3.36
N GLY A 354 -8.78 8.06 -2.34
CA GLY A 354 -8.50 7.54 -1.01
C GLY A 354 -9.70 6.88 -0.31
N ALA A 355 -9.54 5.60 0.08
CA ALA A 355 -10.56 4.82 0.82
C ALA A 355 -10.45 5.04 2.34
N PHE A 356 -10.35 6.31 2.74
CA PHE A 356 -10.36 6.76 4.13
C PHE A 356 -11.20 8.03 4.24
N SER A 357 -11.65 8.36 5.46
CA SER A 357 -12.41 9.59 5.64
C SER A 357 -11.48 10.80 5.56
N GLU A 358 -11.83 11.76 4.72
CA GLU A 358 -11.16 13.06 4.59
C GLU A 358 -11.07 13.79 5.93
N LYS A 359 -12.02 13.55 6.84
CA LYS A 359 -12.02 14.07 8.22
C LYS A 359 -10.78 13.69 9.01
N ARG A 360 -10.11 12.59 8.66
CA ARG A 360 -8.84 12.20 9.29
C ARG A 360 -7.78 13.27 9.11
N ILE A 361 -7.79 13.98 7.98
CA ILE A 361 -6.80 15.01 7.64
C ILE A 361 -7.37 16.42 7.88
N LEU A 362 -8.64 16.64 7.54
CA LEU A 362 -9.23 17.99 7.41
C LEU A 362 -10.01 18.48 8.64
N ASP A 363 -10.47 17.58 9.53
CA ASP A 363 -11.24 17.96 10.72
C ASP A 363 -10.37 17.83 11.98
N ASN A 364 -10.57 18.74 12.95
CA ASN A 364 -9.96 18.64 14.28
C ASN A 364 -10.66 17.61 15.18
N ASP A 365 -11.86 17.16 14.82
CA ASP A 365 -12.71 16.34 15.70
C ASP A 365 -12.76 14.85 15.31
N GLY A 366 -12.10 14.42 14.22
CA GLY A 366 -11.96 13.00 13.82
C GLY A 366 -13.28 12.22 13.65
N ALA A 367 -14.41 12.91 13.58
CA ALA A 367 -15.67 12.49 14.21
C ALA A 367 -16.50 11.40 13.50
N ILE A 368 -15.96 10.63 12.54
CA ILE A 368 -16.70 9.49 11.98
C ILE A 368 -15.95 8.16 12.15
N ASN A 369 -14.65 8.17 12.43
CA ASN A 369 -13.86 6.93 12.45
C ASN A 369 -12.66 6.97 13.40
N GLY A 370 -12.66 7.93 14.33
CA GLY A 370 -11.84 7.89 15.54
C GLY A 370 -10.35 8.14 15.39
N VAL A 371 -9.84 8.42 14.20
CA VAL A 371 -8.42 8.73 14.00
C VAL A 371 -8.34 10.12 13.41
N ASN A 372 -7.74 11.04 14.15
CA ASN A 372 -7.41 12.37 13.66
C ASN A 372 -5.89 12.44 13.46
N PHE A 373 -5.47 12.90 12.29
CA PHE A 373 -4.09 13.12 11.94
C PHE A 373 -3.59 14.53 12.28
N ASN A 374 -4.44 15.40 12.84
CA ASN A 374 -4.12 16.76 13.24
C ASN A 374 -3.43 17.56 12.12
N GLY A 375 -4.03 17.54 10.92
CA GLY A 375 -3.44 18.15 9.72
C GLY A 375 -2.20 17.41 9.19
N CYS A 376 -1.95 16.19 9.67
CA CYS A 376 -0.88 15.27 9.26
C CYS A 376 0.53 15.88 9.36
N ALA A 377 1.08 15.98 10.57
CA ALA A 377 2.38 16.63 10.73
C ALA A 377 3.53 15.86 10.07
N GLY A 378 3.41 14.58 9.71
CA GLY A 378 4.50 13.82 9.06
C GLY A 378 4.67 14.06 7.56
N ALA A 379 3.72 14.74 6.91
CA ALA A 379 3.83 15.18 5.51
C ALA A 379 4.08 16.69 5.41
N GLU A 380 4.93 17.10 4.47
CA GLU A 380 5.06 18.52 4.09
C GLU A 380 3.91 18.96 3.19
N LYS A 381 3.58 18.16 2.16
CA LYS A 381 2.50 18.41 1.21
C LYS A 381 1.63 17.17 1.02
N ILE A 382 0.33 17.38 0.83
CA ILE A 382 -0.66 16.32 0.64
C ILE A 382 -1.51 16.61 -0.60
N LEU A 383 -1.59 15.67 -1.52
CA LEU A 383 -2.52 15.66 -2.65
C LEU A 383 -3.59 14.60 -2.39
N MET A 384 -4.86 14.98 -2.48
CA MET A 384 -5.99 14.04 -2.46
C MET A 384 -6.82 14.23 -3.73
N THR A 385 -7.30 13.15 -4.32
CA THR A 385 -8.19 13.20 -5.50
C THR A 385 -9.55 12.62 -5.16
N ALA A 386 -10.62 13.26 -5.67
CA ALA A 386 -11.98 12.77 -5.58
C ALA A 386 -12.72 12.89 -6.92
N THR A 387 -13.63 11.97 -7.21
CA THR A 387 -14.52 12.07 -8.39
C THR A 387 -15.96 11.62 -8.08
N ILE A 388 -16.94 12.12 -8.82
CA ILE A 388 -18.33 11.62 -8.79
C ILE A 388 -18.45 10.22 -9.41
N HIS A 389 -17.45 9.80 -10.19
CA HIS A 389 -17.48 8.54 -10.95
C HIS A 389 -16.92 7.36 -10.17
N ASP A 390 -16.41 7.58 -8.95
CA ASP A 390 -16.01 6.51 -8.03
C ASP A 390 -17.24 5.85 -7.39
N THR A 391 -17.52 4.62 -7.81
CA THR A 391 -18.60 3.80 -7.24
C THR A 391 -18.11 2.77 -6.23
N ALA A 392 -16.79 2.56 -6.13
CA ALA A 392 -16.19 1.61 -5.20
C ALA A 392 -16.37 2.08 -3.75
N VAL A 393 -16.06 3.35 -3.48
CA VAL A 393 -16.12 3.90 -2.12
C VAL A 393 -17.47 4.55 -1.80
N SER A 394 -18.29 4.88 -2.81
CA SER A 394 -19.67 5.36 -2.58
C SER A 394 -20.65 4.25 -2.18
N SER A 395 -20.35 3.00 -2.52
CA SER A 395 -21.12 1.82 -2.09
C SER A 395 -21.04 1.57 -0.58
N ALA A 396 -20.08 2.17 0.13
CA ALA A 396 -20.02 2.15 1.58
C ALA A 396 -20.92 3.27 2.17
N ILE A 397 -22.22 2.95 2.31
CA ILE A 397 -23.32 3.84 2.77
C ILE A 397 -23.01 4.61 4.09
N TRP A 398 -22.06 4.12 4.87
CA TRP A 398 -21.78 4.52 6.26
C TRP A 398 -20.78 5.68 6.42
N GLY A 399 -20.25 6.27 5.34
CA GLY A 399 -19.15 7.24 5.48
C GLY A 399 -19.03 8.29 4.39
N SER A 400 -18.18 9.29 4.69
CA SER A 400 -17.59 10.19 3.71
C SER A 400 -16.16 9.74 3.48
N TYR A 401 -15.75 9.62 2.22
CA TYR A 401 -14.43 9.13 1.81
C TYR A 401 -13.72 10.18 0.98
N ALA A 402 -12.39 10.24 1.11
CA ALA A 402 -11.55 11.18 0.40
C ALA A 402 -11.57 10.97 -1.13
N GLY A 403 -11.87 9.76 -1.61
CA GLY A 403 -11.97 9.44 -3.04
C GLY A 403 -13.32 9.71 -3.71
N ALA A 404 -14.43 9.72 -2.97
CA ALA A 404 -15.76 9.88 -3.56
C ALA A 404 -16.32 11.29 -3.43
N LYS A 405 -16.94 11.74 -4.51
CA LYS A 405 -17.83 12.90 -4.54
C LYS A 405 -19.29 12.42 -4.57
N ASN A 406 -19.84 12.09 -3.40
CA ASN A 406 -21.15 11.44 -3.27
C ASN A 406 -22.30 12.33 -3.78
N LYS A 407 -22.96 11.95 -4.89
CA LYS A 407 -24.14 12.67 -5.45
C LYS A 407 -25.44 12.47 -4.65
N ALA A 408 -25.67 11.28 -4.10
CA ALA A 408 -26.95 10.90 -3.48
C ALA A 408 -27.27 11.64 -2.16
N LEU A 409 -26.34 12.41 -1.60
CA LEU A 409 -26.51 13.19 -0.36
C LEU A 409 -26.40 14.70 -0.59
N ILE A 410 -26.26 15.13 -1.85
CA ILE A 410 -26.10 16.54 -2.24
C ILE A 410 -27.30 17.39 -1.83
N THR A 411 -28.49 16.80 -1.71
CA THR A 411 -29.72 17.55 -1.44
C THR A 411 -29.87 18.02 0.02
N TYR A 412 -29.19 17.40 0.99
CA TYR A 412 -29.37 17.74 2.41
C TYR A 412 -28.07 17.86 3.26
N SER A 413 -26.93 17.30 2.85
CA SER A 413 -25.65 17.50 3.57
C SER A 413 -24.44 17.14 2.68
N PRO A 414 -23.72 18.12 2.11
CA PRO A 414 -22.56 17.85 1.26
C PRO A 414 -21.47 17.09 2.06
N ARG A 415 -20.83 16.11 1.41
CA ARG A 415 -19.77 15.25 1.96
C ARG A 415 -18.51 15.30 1.09
N GLY A 416 -17.38 14.88 1.64
CA GLY A 416 -16.11 14.77 0.91
C GLY A 416 -15.66 16.12 0.36
N ILE A 417 -15.10 16.12 -0.84
CA ILE A 417 -14.60 17.33 -1.49
C ILE A 417 -15.67 18.43 -1.63
N LEU A 418 -16.93 18.07 -1.88
CA LEU A 418 -18.02 19.06 -1.99
C LEU A 418 -18.25 19.79 -0.67
N LYS A 419 -18.13 19.11 0.48
CA LYS A 419 -18.22 19.77 1.78
C LYS A 419 -17.11 20.80 1.91
N TYR A 420 -15.86 20.37 1.79
CA TYR A 420 -14.75 21.26 2.11
C TYR A 420 -14.58 22.38 1.09
N CYS A 421 -14.67 22.07 -0.19
CA CYS A 421 -14.44 23.05 -1.24
C CYS A 421 -15.60 24.04 -1.41
N ASN A 422 -16.86 23.60 -1.27
CA ASN A 422 -17.99 24.53 -1.35
C ASN A 422 -18.17 25.33 -0.06
N GLU A 423 -17.96 24.73 1.11
CA GLU A 423 -18.11 25.48 2.36
C GLU A 423 -16.92 26.44 2.57
N GLN A 424 -15.72 26.10 2.09
CA GLN A 424 -14.57 27.01 2.09
C GLN A 424 -14.77 28.19 1.12
N SER A 425 -15.30 27.96 -0.08
CA SER A 425 -15.60 29.05 -1.03
C SER A 425 -16.70 29.98 -0.50
N LYS A 426 -17.66 29.44 0.26
CA LYS A 426 -18.69 30.21 0.98
C LYS A 426 -18.20 30.83 2.31
N LYS A 427 -16.92 30.68 2.66
CA LYS A 427 -16.31 31.13 3.94
C LYS A 427 -17.02 30.59 5.19
N ARG A 428 -17.70 29.45 5.09
CA ARG A 428 -18.43 28.80 6.20
C ARG A 428 -17.56 27.84 7.00
N ILE A 429 -16.49 27.34 6.39
CA ILE A 429 -15.40 26.69 7.09
C ILE A 429 -14.08 27.40 6.76
N ASN A 430 -13.19 27.46 7.74
CA ASN A 430 -11.81 27.86 7.52
C ASN A 430 -10.91 26.67 7.85
N THR A 431 -10.52 25.91 6.83
CA THR A 431 -9.49 24.88 6.94
C THR A 431 -8.17 25.49 6.47
N PRO A 432 -7.38 26.10 7.37
CA PRO A 432 -6.13 26.74 6.98
C PRO A 432 -5.22 25.72 6.29
N ASN A 433 -4.56 26.16 5.22
CA ASN A 433 -3.68 25.35 4.38
C ASN A 433 -4.36 24.33 3.44
N LEU A 434 -5.67 24.42 3.22
CA LEU A 434 -6.38 23.67 2.17
C LEU A 434 -6.53 24.52 0.90
N GLN A 435 -6.08 23.98 -0.22
CA GLN A 435 -6.40 24.43 -1.58
C GLN A 435 -7.35 23.44 -2.24
N CYS A 436 -8.46 23.94 -2.76
CA CYS A 436 -9.33 23.19 -3.64
C CYS A 436 -9.02 23.54 -5.09
N VAL A 437 -8.83 22.51 -5.91
CA VAL A 437 -8.52 22.65 -7.34
C VAL A 437 -9.37 21.68 -8.15
N LYS A 438 -9.62 22.00 -9.41
CA LYS A 438 -10.20 21.09 -10.39
C LYS A 438 -9.12 20.62 -11.35
N SER A 439 -9.14 19.34 -11.71
CA SER A 439 -8.28 18.80 -12.77
C SER A 439 -9.03 18.76 -14.10
N SER A 440 -8.37 19.13 -15.19
CA SER A 440 -8.83 18.81 -16.55
C SER A 440 -8.62 17.32 -16.87
N ALA A 441 -9.16 16.86 -18.01
CA ALA A 441 -8.95 15.51 -18.51
C ALA A 441 -7.49 15.21 -18.87
N GLU A 442 -6.71 16.26 -19.13
CA GLU A 442 -5.28 16.25 -19.45
C GLU A 442 -4.39 16.27 -18.20
N GLY A 443 -4.96 16.44 -17.01
CA GLY A 443 -4.24 16.49 -15.74
C GLY A 443 -3.72 17.87 -15.34
N ASP A 444 -4.24 18.94 -15.96
CA ASP A 444 -3.92 20.32 -15.58
C ASP A 444 -4.81 20.79 -14.42
N LEU A 445 -4.23 21.55 -13.49
CA LEU A 445 -4.94 22.04 -12.31
C LEU A 445 -5.44 23.48 -12.48
N GLN A 446 -6.69 23.72 -12.08
CA GLN A 446 -7.30 25.04 -12.04
C GLN A 446 -7.96 25.30 -10.67
N PRO A 447 -7.56 26.36 -9.93
CA PRO A 447 -6.39 27.20 -10.20
C PRO A 447 -5.09 26.38 -10.14
N VAL A 448 -4.00 26.97 -10.65
CA VAL A 448 -2.66 26.36 -10.57
C VAL A 448 -2.31 26.07 -9.11
N LEU A 449 -1.55 25.00 -8.90
CA LEU A 449 -1.09 24.58 -7.58
C LEU A 449 -0.40 25.73 -6.84
N ASN A 450 -0.91 26.06 -5.65
CA ASN A 450 -0.26 26.99 -4.74
C ASN A 450 0.77 26.20 -3.92
N ARG A 451 2.06 26.50 -4.13
CA ARG A 451 3.18 25.81 -3.45
C ARG A 451 3.27 26.13 -1.95
N GLU A 452 2.51 27.08 -1.44
CA GLU A 452 2.48 27.41 -0.01
C GLU A 452 1.46 26.57 0.75
N THR A 453 0.40 26.10 0.09
CA THR A 453 -0.66 25.32 0.76
C THR A 453 -0.18 23.91 1.08
N LYS A 454 -0.56 23.41 2.25
CA LYS A 454 -0.17 22.07 2.70
C LYS A 454 -0.96 20.99 1.98
N ILE A 455 -2.27 21.20 1.83
CA ILE A 455 -3.20 20.20 1.35
C ILE A 455 -3.83 20.71 0.06
N THR A 456 -3.73 19.91 -1.00
CA THR A 456 -4.43 20.13 -2.26
C THR A 456 -5.47 19.04 -2.43
N TYR A 457 -6.74 19.42 -2.48
CA TYR A 457 -7.85 18.50 -2.72
C TYR A 457 -8.41 18.74 -4.12
N VAL A 458 -8.23 17.74 -4.98
CA VAL A 458 -8.50 17.79 -6.41
C VAL A 458 -9.87 17.21 -6.71
N ASP A 459 -10.74 18.04 -7.29
CA ASP A 459 -11.92 17.62 -8.02
C ASP A 459 -11.47 17.07 -9.37
N ALA A 460 -11.50 15.74 -9.48
CA ALA A 460 -10.97 14.99 -10.59
C ALA A 460 -12.08 14.41 -11.47
N ASP A 461 -13.28 15.00 -11.50
CA ASP A 461 -14.39 14.52 -12.32
C ASP A 461 -14.02 14.36 -13.81
N ASP A 462 -13.29 15.33 -14.38
CA ASP A 462 -12.88 15.28 -15.80
C ASP A 462 -11.67 14.35 -16.01
N LEU A 463 -10.86 14.15 -14.97
CA LEU A 463 -9.65 13.32 -15.02
C LEU A 463 -9.93 11.85 -14.73
N ILE A 464 -10.88 11.52 -13.85
CA ILE A 464 -11.18 10.18 -13.34
C ILE A 464 -12.65 9.89 -13.64
N ASN A 465 -12.91 9.34 -14.83
CA ASN A 465 -14.26 9.11 -15.34
C ASN A 465 -14.42 7.86 -16.21
N LYS A 466 -13.36 7.07 -16.40
CA LYS A 466 -13.40 5.84 -17.21
C LYS A 466 -13.32 4.61 -16.30
N ASN A 467 -13.82 3.47 -16.75
CA ASN A 467 -13.53 2.21 -16.07
C ASN A 467 -12.15 1.71 -16.51
N SER A 468 -11.30 1.33 -15.55
CA SER A 468 -10.04 0.65 -15.88
C SER A 468 -10.29 -0.81 -16.26
N TYR A 469 -9.43 -1.33 -17.14
CA TYR A 469 -9.53 -2.69 -17.65
C TYR A 469 -9.64 -3.72 -16.52
N LEU A 470 -10.70 -4.54 -16.56
CA LEU A 470 -11.03 -5.57 -15.56
C LEU A 470 -11.09 -5.10 -14.11
N SER A 471 -11.30 -3.79 -13.87
CA SER A 471 -11.49 -3.24 -12.54
C SER A 471 -12.98 -3.09 -12.19
N GLY A 472 -13.31 -3.23 -10.91
CA GLY A 472 -14.64 -2.94 -10.37
C GLY A 472 -14.73 -1.53 -9.76
N GLY A 473 -15.96 -1.07 -9.49
CA GLY A 473 -16.17 0.17 -8.74
C GLY A 473 -16.12 1.47 -9.56
N GLY A 474 -16.49 1.40 -10.84
CA GLY A 474 -16.58 2.59 -11.70
C GLY A 474 -15.19 3.14 -12.04
N ALA A 475 -15.04 4.46 -11.96
CA ALA A 475 -13.78 5.13 -12.27
C ALA A 475 -12.73 5.08 -11.16
N HIS A 476 -12.98 4.35 -10.07
CA HIS A 476 -12.10 4.27 -8.91
C HIS A 476 -10.64 3.93 -9.27
N SER A 477 -10.42 3.09 -10.29
CA SER A 477 -9.09 2.67 -10.74
C SER A 477 -8.62 3.38 -12.01
N ASP A 478 -9.30 4.41 -12.51
CA ASP A 478 -8.82 5.23 -13.63
C ASP A 478 -7.74 6.20 -13.16
N ILE A 479 -6.57 5.65 -12.83
CA ILE A 479 -5.41 6.38 -12.32
C ILE A 479 -4.10 6.05 -13.05
N TYR A 480 -4.19 5.26 -14.12
CA TYR A 480 -3.05 4.67 -14.83
C TYR A 480 -2.74 5.35 -16.17
N ARG A 481 -3.31 6.53 -16.42
CA ARG A 481 -3.13 7.29 -17.67
C ARG A 481 -2.04 8.35 -17.55
N TYR A 482 -1.50 8.77 -18.68
CA TYR A 482 -0.51 9.86 -18.76
C TYR A 482 -0.92 11.12 -18.00
N ALA A 483 -2.19 11.53 -18.11
CA ALA A 483 -2.74 12.69 -17.39
C ALA A 483 -2.57 12.60 -15.86
N HIS A 484 -2.64 11.38 -15.29
CA HIS A 484 -2.37 11.15 -13.86
C HIS A 484 -0.89 11.30 -13.55
N GLY A 485 -0.02 10.77 -14.42
CA GLY A 485 1.42 11.01 -14.33
C GLY A 485 1.77 12.49 -14.33
N LYS A 486 1.13 13.28 -15.20
CA LYS A 486 1.26 14.75 -15.25
C LYS A 486 0.78 15.43 -13.98
N LEU A 487 -0.39 15.06 -13.46
CA LEU A 487 -0.90 15.58 -12.19
C LEU A 487 0.08 15.32 -11.04
N ILE A 488 0.55 14.07 -10.90
CA ILE A 488 1.46 13.65 -9.83
C ILE A 488 2.80 14.36 -9.98
N TRP A 489 3.36 14.39 -11.20
CA TRP A 489 4.63 15.06 -11.47
C TRP A 489 4.55 16.56 -11.14
N ASN A 490 3.51 17.25 -11.60
CA ASN A 490 3.30 18.66 -11.27
C ASN A 490 3.24 18.88 -9.75
N PHE A 491 2.67 17.95 -9.00
CA PHE A 491 2.62 18.04 -7.55
C PHE A 491 3.99 17.84 -6.88
N ILE A 492 4.74 16.80 -7.25
CA ILE A 492 6.01 16.43 -6.57
C ILE A 492 7.24 17.18 -7.09
N ASN A 493 7.18 17.75 -8.30
CA ASN A 493 8.26 18.53 -8.90
C ASN A 493 8.26 19.96 -8.35
N ASP A 494 8.74 20.15 -7.12
CA ASP A 494 8.95 21.48 -6.54
C ASP A 494 10.39 21.97 -6.85
N PRO A 495 10.55 23.12 -7.53
CA PRO A 495 11.86 23.70 -7.83
C PRO A 495 12.75 23.89 -6.59
N LYS A 496 12.17 24.09 -5.39
CA LYS A 496 12.94 24.25 -4.14
C LYS A 496 13.76 23.00 -3.78
N ASN A 497 13.36 21.83 -4.28
CA ASN A 497 14.01 20.56 -3.98
C ASN A 497 15.04 20.13 -5.03
N LEU A 498 15.21 20.89 -6.12
CA LEU A 498 16.15 20.57 -7.21
C LEU A 498 17.51 21.30 -7.09
N ASN A 499 17.68 22.15 -6.06
CA ASN A 499 18.88 22.97 -5.85
C ASN A 499 19.73 22.53 -4.65
N ASN A 500 19.42 21.38 -4.03
CA ASN A 500 20.25 20.70 -3.04
C ASN A 500 20.83 19.42 -3.65
#